data_AF-A0A673MXI4-F1
#
_entry.id   AF-A0A673MXI4-F1
#
_cell.length_a   1.000
_cell.length_b   1.000
_cell.length_c   1.000
_cell.angle_alpha   90.00
_cell.angle_beta   90.00
_cell.angle_gamma   90.00
#
_symmetry.space_group_name_H-M   'P 1'
#
loop_
_entity.id
_entity.type
_entity.pdbx_description
1 polymer ?
#
loop_
_entity_poly.entity_id
_entity_poly.type
_entity_poly.pdbx_seq_one_letter_code
_entity_poly.pdbx_strand_id
1 'polypeptide(L)'
;ATMADRFGRTCIVAFALVATVLQVSANEETQLIADKFKNYSKNIRPARHPDEKVKVQVKLTLTNLISLNEKEETLTTNVWIEIQWHDYRLAWNTSEYHGIDLIRVPYNTVWLPDIYIFHFILYIYIYIHIYISFYTRRSQTYSAKEIDMVLAEDADTGKPIEWVDIDPEAFTENGEWAIKHRPARKLTNSRYSPDDLEYQEVYFNLIIQRKPLFYIINIILPCSLISSLVVLAFFLPAKAGGQKLTVSISVLLAQTVFLFLIAQKIPETSLSVPLIGK
;
A
#
# COMPACT_ATOMS: atom_id res chain seq x y z
N ALA A 1 -67.55 37.41 -24.88
CA ALA A 1 -66.49 36.60 -24.25
C ALA A 1 -65.41 37.55 -23.76
N THR A 2 -65.33 37.74 -22.45
CA THR A 2 -64.53 38.75 -21.76
C THR A 2 -63.03 38.47 -21.90
N MET A 3 -62.22 39.53 -21.89
CA MET A 3 -60.74 39.49 -22.02
C MET A 3 -60.09 38.54 -20.99
N ALA A 4 -60.74 38.33 -19.84
CA ALA A 4 -60.35 37.38 -18.81
C ALA A 4 -60.33 35.91 -19.29
N ASP A 5 -61.24 35.53 -20.19
CA ASP A 5 -61.38 34.14 -20.66
C ASP A 5 -60.30 33.77 -21.70
N ARG A 6 -59.80 34.76 -22.45
CA ARG A 6 -58.63 34.57 -23.32
C ARG A 6 -57.34 34.45 -22.51
N PHE A 7 -57.18 35.28 -21.47
CA PHE A 7 -55.99 35.27 -20.61
C PHE A 7 -55.85 33.93 -19.87
N GLY A 8 -56.95 33.41 -19.31
CA GLY A 8 -56.97 32.11 -18.62
C GLY A 8 -56.57 30.95 -19.53
N ARG A 9 -57.04 30.95 -20.79
CA ARG A 9 -56.67 29.91 -21.77
C ARG A 9 -55.21 29.99 -22.20
N THR A 10 -54.65 31.18 -22.40
CA THR A 10 -53.20 31.34 -22.68
C THR A 10 -52.34 30.93 -21.50
N CYS A 11 -52.75 31.23 -20.26
CA CYS A 11 -52.03 30.81 -19.07
C CYS A 11 -52.05 29.28 -18.90
N ILE A 12 -53.17 28.60 -19.16
CA ILE A 12 -53.27 27.14 -19.08
C ILE A 12 -52.39 26.47 -20.15
N VAL A 13 -52.39 26.98 -21.39
CA VAL A 13 -51.54 26.44 -22.46
C VAL A 13 -50.05 26.70 -22.18
N ALA A 14 -49.69 27.86 -21.63
CA ALA A 14 -48.32 28.16 -21.22
C ALA A 14 -47.88 27.29 -20.03
N PHE A 15 -48.77 27.03 -19.06
CA PHE A 15 -48.46 26.14 -17.93
C PHE A 15 -48.33 24.67 -18.37
N ALA A 16 -49.16 24.23 -19.33
CA ALA A 16 -49.04 22.90 -19.92
C ALA A 16 -47.75 22.75 -20.74
N LEU A 17 -47.37 23.75 -21.52
CA LEU A 17 -46.09 23.78 -22.27
C LEU A 17 -44.89 23.81 -21.32
N VAL A 18 -44.92 24.60 -20.25
CA VAL A 18 -43.85 24.64 -19.23
C VAL A 18 -43.81 23.33 -18.43
N ALA A 19 -44.95 22.70 -18.14
CA ALA A 19 -45.01 21.39 -17.51
C ALA A 19 -44.47 20.27 -18.41
N THR A 20 -44.63 20.36 -19.74
CA THR A 20 -44.00 19.44 -20.69
C THR A 20 -42.49 19.70 -20.87
N VAL A 21 -42.02 20.93 -20.62
CA VAL A 21 -40.59 21.30 -20.70
C VAL A 21 -39.85 21.01 -19.39
N LEU A 22 -40.56 20.87 -18.27
CA LEU A 22 -40.01 20.47 -16.96
C LEU A 22 -40.17 18.96 -16.70
N GLN A 23 -39.93 18.11 -17.70
CA GLN A 23 -39.39 16.79 -17.38
C GLN A 23 -37.92 17.03 -17.00
N VAL A 24 -37.65 17.08 -15.70
CA VAL A 24 -36.29 16.89 -15.17
C VAL A 24 -35.80 15.59 -15.81
N SER A 25 -34.86 15.70 -16.75
CA SER A 25 -34.17 14.54 -17.30
C SER A 25 -33.55 13.81 -16.11
N ALA A 26 -34.15 12.68 -15.73
CA ALA A 26 -33.54 11.81 -14.74
C ALA A 26 -32.13 11.49 -15.25
N ASN A 27 -31.14 11.54 -14.37
CA ASN A 27 -29.78 11.17 -14.76
C ASN A 27 -29.82 9.75 -15.34
N GLU A 28 -29.35 9.57 -16.58
CA GLU A 28 -29.41 8.30 -17.30
C GLU A 28 -28.68 7.19 -16.54
N GLU A 29 -27.62 7.55 -15.81
CA GLU A 29 -26.92 6.64 -14.88
C GLU A 29 -27.83 6.15 -13.74
N THR A 30 -28.71 7.02 -13.22
CA THR A 30 -29.66 6.65 -12.16
C THR A 30 -30.66 5.63 -12.66
N GLN A 31 -31.11 5.76 -13.91
CA GLN A 31 -32.01 4.77 -14.53
C GLN A 31 -31.29 3.42 -14.71
N LEU A 32 -30.06 3.42 -15.21
CA LEU A 32 -29.24 2.21 -15.34
C LEU A 32 -29.00 1.53 -13.98
N ILE A 33 -28.62 2.30 -12.97
CA ILE A 33 -28.40 1.79 -11.61
C ILE A 33 -29.71 1.21 -11.04
N ALA A 34 -30.83 1.93 -11.16
CA ALA A 34 -32.11 1.47 -10.64
C ALA A 34 -32.55 0.15 -11.29
N ASP A 35 -32.32 -0.01 -12.61
CA ASP A 35 -32.66 -1.21 -13.33
C ASP A 35 -31.75 -2.40 -12.96
N LYS A 36 -30.43 -2.21 -13.00
CA LYS A 36 -29.46 -3.29 -12.73
C LYS A 36 -29.48 -3.74 -11.27
N PHE A 37 -29.74 -2.84 -10.33
CA PHE A 37 -29.74 -3.16 -8.90
C PHE A 37 -31.09 -3.64 -8.35
N LYS A 38 -32.18 -3.58 -9.13
CA LYS A 38 -33.53 -3.95 -8.68
C LYS A 38 -33.64 -5.36 -8.08
N ASN A 39 -32.95 -6.33 -8.68
CA ASN A 39 -32.92 -7.74 -8.25
C ASN A 39 -31.50 -8.20 -7.91
N TYR A 40 -30.59 -7.26 -7.65
CA TYR A 40 -29.22 -7.58 -7.32
C TYR A 40 -29.10 -7.95 -5.84
N SER A 41 -28.50 -9.12 -5.55
CA SER A 41 -28.20 -9.54 -4.20
C SER A 41 -26.69 -9.57 -3.97
N LYS A 42 -26.20 -8.63 -3.16
CA LYS A 42 -24.79 -8.51 -2.79
C LYS A 42 -24.27 -9.64 -1.91
N ASN A 43 -25.15 -10.45 -1.31
CA ASN A 43 -24.77 -11.57 -0.45
C ASN A 43 -24.49 -12.85 -1.24
N ILE A 44 -24.72 -12.83 -2.56
CA ILE A 44 -24.56 -13.99 -3.42
C ILE A 44 -23.34 -13.75 -4.32
N ARG A 45 -22.40 -14.71 -4.29
CA ARG A 45 -21.21 -14.66 -5.15
C ARG A 45 -21.60 -14.69 -6.63
N PRO A 46 -20.91 -13.92 -7.50
CA PRO A 46 -21.26 -13.81 -8.91
C PRO A 46 -20.76 -14.99 -9.74
N ALA A 47 -21.28 -16.19 -9.45
CA ALA A 47 -21.01 -17.41 -10.20
C ALA A 47 -22.31 -17.91 -10.84
N ARG A 48 -22.27 -18.32 -12.11
CA ARG A 48 -23.46 -18.87 -12.82
C ARG A 48 -23.76 -20.29 -12.36
N HIS A 49 -22.71 -21.03 -12.04
CA HIS A 49 -22.79 -22.41 -11.56
C HIS A 49 -22.02 -22.56 -10.24
N PRO A 50 -22.41 -23.51 -9.37
CA PRO A 50 -21.69 -23.76 -8.12
C PRO A 50 -20.21 -24.12 -8.32
N ASP A 51 -19.86 -24.75 -9.44
CA ASP A 51 -18.48 -25.18 -9.73
C ASP A 51 -17.61 -24.06 -10.33
N GLU A 52 -18.20 -22.93 -10.70
CA GLU A 52 -17.49 -21.80 -11.29
C GLU A 52 -16.77 -20.99 -10.20
N LYS A 53 -15.52 -20.62 -10.49
CA LYS A 53 -14.67 -19.80 -9.62
C LYS A 53 -14.73 -18.35 -10.04
N VAL A 54 -14.90 -17.47 -9.06
CA VAL A 54 -14.73 -16.04 -9.27
C VAL A 54 -13.23 -15.73 -9.24
N LYS A 55 -12.68 -15.35 -10.39
CA LYS A 55 -11.29 -14.87 -10.50
C LYS A 55 -11.21 -13.47 -9.89
N VAL A 56 -10.45 -13.34 -8.80
CA VAL A 56 -10.21 -12.06 -8.13
C VAL A 56 -8.76 -11.65 -8.35
N GLN A 57 -8.58 -10.59 -9.11
CA GLN A 57 -7.29 -10.02 -9.41
C GLN A 57 -6.90 -9.01 -8.34
N VAL A 58 -5.67 -9.13 -7.84
CA VAL A 58 -5.13 -8.25 -6.81
C VAL A 58 -3.86 -7.58 -7.33
N LYS A 59 -3.81 -6.26 -7.24
CA LYS A 59 -2.64 -5.43 -7.51
C LYS A 59 -2.33 -4.58 -6.29
N LEU A 60 -1.05 -4.40 -6.00
CA LEU A 60 -0.57 -3.50 -4.96
C LEU A 60 0.26 -2.40 -5.60
N THR A 61 -0.11 -1.15 -5.29
CA THR A 61 0.62 0.04 -5.72
C THR A 61 1.18 0.73 -4.49
N LEU A 62 2.50 0.88 -4.43
CA LEU A 62 3.20 1.62 -3.39
C LEU A 62 3.24 3.10 -3.77
N THR A 63 2.62 3.95 -2.96
CA THR A 63 2.63 5.40 -3.17
C THR A 63 3.69 6.09 -2.32
N ASN A 64 3.93 5.67 -1.08
CA ASN A 64 5.01 6.25 -0.29
C ASN A 64 5.53 5.27 0.76
N LEU A 65 6.85 5.18 0.89
CA LEU A 65 7.51 4.54 2.03
C LEU A 65 7.92 5.65 3.01
N ILE A 66 7.09 5.89 4.02
CA ILE A 66 7.19 7.08 4.88
C ILE A 66 8.33 6.89 5.90
N SER A 67 8.28 5.84 6.69
CA SER A 67 9.29 5.58 7.72
C SER A 67 9.33 4.11 8.09
N LEU A 68 10.50 3.69 8.57
CA LEU A 68 10.67 2.40 9.23
C LEU A 68 11.34 2.65 10.57
N ASN A 69 10.61 2.40 11.66
CA ASN A 69 11.15 2.47 13.00
C ASN A 69 11.65 1.08 13.39
N GLU A 70 12.96 0.88 13.29
CA GLU A 70 13.59 -0.40 13.64
C GLU A 70 13.44 -0.74 15.12
N LYS A 71 13.35 0.26 16.02
CA LYS A 71 13.21 0.05 17.46
C LYS A 71 11.82 -0.45 17.84
N GLU A 72 10.79 0.10 17.20
CA GLU A 72 9.40 -0.30 17.44
C GLU A 72 8.93 -1.41 16.48
N GLU A 73 9.80 -1.81 15.55
CA GLU A 73 9.49 -2.75 14.47
C GLU A 73 8.26 -2.31 13.63
N THR A 74 8.07 -1.00 13.46
CA THR A 74 6.91 -0.44 12.74
C THR A 74 7.30 0.12 11.38
N LEU A 75 6.59 -0.30 10.34
CA LEU A 75 6.65 0.29 8.99
C LEU A 75 5.45 1.22 8.80
N THR A 76 5.72 2.46 8.42
CA THR A 76 4.70 3.41 7.97
C THR A 76 4.82 3.57 6.45
N THR A 77 3.77 3.20 5.73
CA THR A 77 3.75 3.19 4.28
C THR A 77 2.33 3.45 3.78
N ASN A 78 2.22 4.14 2.65
CA ASN A 78 0.96 4.28 1.94
C ASN A 78 0.96 3.30 0.77
N VAL A 79 -0.02 2.40 0.78
CA VAL A 79 -0.24 1.42 -0.27
C VAL A 79 -1.68 1.51 -0.74
N TRP A 80 -1.87 1.42 -2.04
CA TRP A 80 -3.19 1.24 -2.64
C TRP A 80 -3.31 -0.20 -3.06
N ILE A 81 -4.41 -0.84 -2.67
CA ILE A 81 -4.74 -2.17 -3.13
C ILE A 81 -5.90 -2.03 -4.10
N GLU A 82 -5.69 -2.58 -5.27
CA GLU A 82 -6.69 -2.66 -6.32
C GLU A 82 -7.16 -4.10 -6.41
N ILE A 83 -8.47 -4.28 -6.27
CA ILE A 83 -9.14 -5.57 -6.36
C ILE A 83 -10.08 -5.48 -7.55
N GLN A 84 -9.92 -6.39 -8.51
CA GLN A 84 -10.78 -6.46 -9.68
C GLN A 84 -11.39 -7.86 -9.78
N TRP A 85 -12.67 -7.91 -10.10
CA TRP A 85 -13.42 -9.13 -10.37
C TRP A 85 -14.50 -8.85 -11.40
N HIS A 86 -15.07 -9.90 -11.97
CA HIS A 86 -16.15 -9.79 -12.95
C HIS A 86 -17.47 -10.28 -12.34
N ASP A 87 -18.54 -9.49 -12.47
CA ASP A 87 -19.90 -9.87 -12.08
C ASP A 87 -20.81 -9.84 -13.31
N TYR A 88 -21.21 -11.02 -13.78
CA TYR A 88 -22.04 -11.16 -14.98
C TYR A 88 -23.44 -10.52 -14.83
N ARG A 89 -23.92 -10.32 -13.60
CA ARG A 89 -25.26 -9.75 -13.32
C ARG A 89 -25.27 -8.25 -13.55
N LEU A 90 -24.11 -7.61 -13.46
CA LEU A 90 -23.93 -6.18 -13.68
C LEU A 90 -23.47 -5.88 -15.12
N ALA A 91 -23.76 -6.77 -16.07
CA ALA A 91 -23.49 -6.51 -17.49
C ALA A 91 -24.67 -5.76 -18.15
N TRP A 92 -24.36 -4.80 -19.02
CA TRP A 92 -25.34 -4.09 -19.84
C TRP A 92 -24.78 -3.75 -21.23
N ASN A 93 -25.68 -3.42 -22.15
CA ASN A 93 -25.32 -2.94 -23.47
C ASN A 93 -25.28 -1.41 -23.45
N THR A 94 -24.15 -0.81 -23.81
CA THR A 94 -23.98 0.66 -23.82
C THR A 94 -24.98 1.35 -24.74
N SER A 95 -25.39 0.68 -25.82
CA SER A 95 -26.37 1.23 -26.79
C SER A 95 -27.76 1.45 -26.19
N GLU A 96 -28.13 0.69 -25.15
CA GLU A 96 -29.44 0.79 -24.49
C GLU A 96 -29.49 1.91 -23.43
N TYR A 97 -28.33 2.35 -22.95
CA TYR A 97 -28.19 3.37 -21.90
C TYR A 97 -27.27 4.50 -22.36
N HIS A 98 -27.59 5.12 -23.49
CA HIS A 98 -26.97 6.37 -23.95
C HIS A 98 -25.42 6.34 -24.07
N GLY A 99 -24.84 5.17 -24.33
CA GLY A 99 -23.39 5.01 -24.47
C GLY A 99 -22.62 4.90 -23.16
N ILE A 100 -23.30 4.77 -22.01
CA ILE A 100 -22.65 4.64 -20.70
C ILE A 100 -21.93 3.29 -20.63
N ASP A 101 -20.60 3.33 -20.45
CA ASP A 101 -19.72 2.17 -20.30
C ASP A 101 -19.15 2.02 -18.88
N LEU A 102 -19.16 3.10 -18.09
CA LEU A 102 -18.66 3.15 -16.73
C LEU A 102 -19.68 3.82 -15.80
N ILE A 103 -19.95 3.18 -14.68
CA ILE A 103 -20.70 3.77 -13.56
C ILE A 103 -19.91 3.61 -12.26
N ARG A 104 -20.09 4.54 -11.32
CA ARG A 104 -19.51 4.46 -9.98
C ARG A 104 -20.62 4.18 -8.99
N VAL A 105 -20.47 3.10 -8.22
CA VAL A 105 -21.43 2.69 -7.20
C VAL A 105 -20.75 2.57 -5.85
N PRO A 106 -21.46 2.84 -4.74
CA PRO A 106 -20.92 2.61 -3.41
C PRO A 106 -20.58 1.14 -3.20
N TYR A 107 -19.43 0.85 -2.56
CA TYR A 107 -18.96 -0.52 -2.34
C TYR A 107 -19.97 -1.40 -1.57
N ASN A 108 -20.83 -0.80 -0.74
CA ASN A 108 -21.80 -1.52 0.09
C ASN A 108 -23.06 -1.99 -0.65
N THR A 109 -23.21 -1.67 -1.95
CA THR A 109 -24.34 -2.11 -2.79
C THR A 109 -24.00 -3.29 -3.68
N VAL A 110 -22.71 -3.59 -3.87
CA VAL A 110 -22.21 -4.69 -4.71
C VAL A 110 -21.67 -5.84 -3.86
N TRP A 111 -21.63 -7.04 -4.43
CA TRP A 111 -20.88 -8.15 -3.84
C TRP A 111 -19.39 -7.82 -3.85
N LEU A 112 -18.72 -8.06 -2.74
CA LEU A 112 -17.28 -7.89 -2.59
C LEU A 112 -16.66 -9.20 -2.13
N PRO A 113 -15.48 -9.59 -2.66
CA PRO A 113 -14.73 -10.69 -2.09
C PRO A 113 -14.14 -10.25 -0.74
N ASP A 114 -14.44 -11.00 0.32
CA ASP A 114 -13.86 -10.74 1.64
C ASP A 114 -12.37 -11.11 1.66
N ILE A 115 -11.50 -10.13 1.41
CA ILE A 115 -10.04 -10.28 1.37
C ILE A 115 -9.42 -9.44 2.47
N TYR A 116 -8.54 -10.06 3.24
CA TYR A 116 -7.74 -9.41 4.27
C TYR A 116 -6.30 -9.25 3.84
N ILE A 117 -5.68 -8.22 4.38
CA ILE A 117 -4.29 -7.89 4.10
C ILE A 117 -3.56 -7.85 5.43
N PHE A 118 -2.43 -8.55 5.45
CA PHE A 118 -1.51 -8.59 6.56
C PHE A 118 -0.14 -8.17 6.05
N HIS A 119 0.68 -7.61 6.92
CA HIS A 119 2.07 -7.32 6.59
C HIS A 119 2.99 -7.94 7.63
N PHE A 120 4.20 -8.29 7.22
CA PHE A 120 5.26 -8.77 8.07
C PHE A 120 6.57 -8.09 7.67
N ILE A 121 7.39 -7.75 8.66
CA ILE A 121 8.70 -7.13 8.44
C ILE A 121 9.74 -8.11 8.97
N LEU A 122 10.73 -8.41 8.14
CA LEU A 122 11.83 -9.29 8.49
C LEU A 122 13.16 -8.57 8.29
N TYR A 123 13.92 -8.49 9.37
CA TYR A 123 15.28 -7.95 9.38
C TYR A 123 16.26 -9.11 9.12
N ILE A 124 16.85 -9.20 7.92
CA ILE A 124 17.88 -10.21 7.61
C ILE A 124 19.11 -9.50 7.06
N TYR A 125 20.30 -9.95 7.49
CA TYR A 125 21.62 -9.46 7.06
C TYR A 125 21.93 -8.02 7.52
N ILE A 126 22.50 -7.90 8.72
CA ILE A 126 23.31 -6.75 9.18
C ILE A 126 22.66 -5.38 8.86
N TYR A 127 21.37 -5.17 9.16
CA TYR A 127 20.67 -3.86 9.09
C TYR A 127 20.77 -3.04 7.78
N ILE A 128 21.33 -3.61 6.70
CA ILE A 128 21.51 -2.92 5.42
C ILE A 128 20.33 -3.21 4.51
N HIS A 129 19.85 -4.45 4.49
CA HIS A 129 18.68 -4.87 3.71
C HIS A 129 17.53 -5.24 4.63
N ILE A 130 16.33 -4.78 4.28
CA ILE A 130 15.11 -5.09 5.01
C ILE A 130 14.09 -5.67 4.05
N TYR A 131 13.46 -6.76 4.48
CA TYR A 131 12.44 -7.46 3.74
C TYR A 131 11.09 -7.14 4.36
N ILE A 132 10.21 -6.55 3.57
CA ILE A 132 8.83 -6.29 3.95
C ILE A 132 7.96 -7.17 3.06
N SER A 133 7.06 -7.94 3.66
CA SER A 133 6.14 -8.83 2.96
C SER A 133 4.70 -8.44 3.27
N PHE A 134 3.94 -8.09 2.25
CA PHE A 134 2.48 -7.94 2.34
C PHE A 134 1.82 -9.23 1.86
N TYR A 135 0.90 -9.77 2.64
CA TYR A 135 0.14 -10.97 2.35
C TYR A 135 -1.32 -10.61 2.18
N THR A 136 -1.92 -11.00 1.08
CA THR A 136 -3.37 -10.97 0.90
C THR A 136 -3.93 -12.38 1.01
N ARG A 137 -4.94 -12.53 1.88
CA ARG A 137 -5.55 -13.81 2.22
C ARG A 137 -7.07 -13.67 2.14
N ARG A 138 -7.76 -14.75 1.75
CA ARG A 138 -9.23 -14.81 1.77
C ARG A 138 -9.75 -14.85 3.22
N SER A 139 -10.98 -14.40 3.41
CA SER A 139 -11.78 -14.65 4.61
C SER A 139 -12.27 -16.10 4.68
N GLN A 140 -12.80 -16.51 5.83
CA GLN A 140 -13.49 -17.81 6.01
C GLN A 140 -14.82 -17.91 5.26
N THR A 141 -15.30 -16.83 4.65
CA THR A 141 -16.57 -16.79 3.91
C THR A 141 -16.57 -17.69 2.67
N TYR A 142 -15.43 -17.81 1.96
CA TYR A 142 -15.33 -18.50 0.67
C TYR A 142 -14.07 -19.36 0.56
N SER A 143 -14.21 -20.56 0.02
CA SER A 143 -13.11 -21.51 -0.23
C SER A 143 -12.32 -21.21 -1.52
N ALA A 144 -11.16 -21.84 -1.73
CA ALA A 144 -10.40 -21.74 -2.99
C ALA A 144 -11.07 -22.48 -4.15
N LYS A 145 -12.16 -23.22 -3.87
CA LYS A 145 -13.05 -23.79 -4.89
C LYS A 145 -14.04 -22.76 -5.42
N GLU A 146 -14.26 -21.66 -4.72
CA GLU A 146 -15.25 -20.63 -5.07
C GLU A 146 -14.60 -19.33 -5.55
N ILE A 147 -13.47 -18.95 -4.94
CA ILE A 147 -12.71 -17.74 -5.28
C ILE A 147 -11.28 -18.13 -5.63
N ASP A 148 -10.83 -17.70 -6.80
CA ASP A 148 -9.43 -17.82 -7.22
C ASP A 148 -8.74 -16.45 -7.21
N MET A 149 -7.93 -16.20 -6.18
CA MET A 149 -7.06 -15.02 -6.11
C MET A 149 -5.84 -15.13 -7.04
N VAL A 150 -5.64 -14.14 -7.88
CA VAL A 150 -4.50 -14.06 -8.80
C VAL A 150 -3.90 -12.65 -8.78
N LEU A 151 -2.69 -12.53 -9.30
CA LEU A 151 -2.13 -11.21 -9.60
C LEU A 151 -2.93 -10.57 -10.73
N ALA A 152 -3.06 -9.25 -10.69
CA ALA A 152 -3.64 -8.50 -11.80
C ALA A 152 -2.87 -8.72 -13.09
N GLU A 153 -3.60 -8.72 -14.20
CA GLU A 153 -3.02 -8.89 -15.53
C GLU A 153 -2.83 -7.51 -16.17
N ASP A 154 -1.72 -7.37 -16.88
CA ASP A 154 -1.44 -6.18 -17.69
C ASP A 154 -2.40 -6.15 -18.90
N ALA A 155 -3.03 -5.00 -19.14
CA ALA A 155 -4.07 -4.86 -20.16
C ALA A 155 -3.56 -5.06 -21.60
N ASP A 156 -2.28 -4.76 -21.86
CA ASP A 156 -1.69 -4.83 -23.19
C ASP A 156 -1.10 -6.22 -23.48
N THR A 157 -0.48 -6.83 -22.47
CA THR A 157 0.24 -8.10 -22.63
C THR A 157 -0.54 -9.32 -22.17
N GLY A 158 -1.58 -9.14 -21.36
CA GLY A 158 -2.37 -10.21 -20.73
C GLY A 158 -1.57 -11.08 -19.75
N LYS A 159 -0.38 -10.63 -19.35
CA LYS A 159 0.50 -11.35 -18.41
C LYS A 159 0.29 -10.86 -16.98
N PRO A 160 0.50 -11.73 -15.97
CA PRO A 160 0.40 -11.32 -14.58
C PRO A 160 1.47 -10.29 -14.24
N ILE A 161 1.08 -9.25 -13.48
CA ILE A 161 1.96 -8.24 -12.93
C ILE A 161 2.64 -8.83 -11.69
N GLU A 162 3.84 -9.37 -11.89
CA GLU A 162 4.64 -10.03 -10.83
C GLU A 162 5.50 -9.05 -10.02
N TRP A 163 5.06 -7.79 -9.88
CA TRP A 163 5.73 -6.78 -9.07
C TRP A 163 4.74 -5.82 -8.42
N VAL A 164 5.17 -5.19 -7.33
CA VAL A 164 4.46 -4.05 -6.72
C VAL A 164 4.59 -2.86 -7.65
N ASP A 165 3.48 -2.24 -8.02
CA ASP A 165 3.50 -1.05 -8.84
C ASP A 165 3.94 0.18 -8.04
N ILE A 166 4.56 1.17 -8.69
CA ILE A 166 4.97 2.42 -8.03
C ILE A 166 4.38 3.54 -8.86
N ASP A 167 3.52 4.34 -8.23
CA ASP A 167 2.96 5.53 -8.85
C ASP A 167 4.03 6.62 -8.93
N PRO A 168 4.56 6.97 -10.12
CA PRO A 168 5.65 7.94 -10.24
C PRO A 168 5.23 9.36 -9.84
N GLU A 169 3.92 9.70 -9.88
CA GLU A 169 3.42 11.02 -9.53
C GLU A 169 3.24 11.18 -8.01
N ALA A 170 2.79 10.13 -7.35
CA ALA A 170 2.60 10.11 -5.89
C ALA A 170 3.86 9.69 -5.12
N PHE A 171 4.83 9.04 -5.76
CA PHE A 171 6.00 8.48 -5.10
C PHE A 171 7.08 9.50 -4.80
N THR A 172 7.20 9.82 -3.51
CA THR A 172 8.37 10.50 -2.97
C THR A 172 9.41 9.46 -2.55
N GLU A 173 10.60 9.51 -3.14
CA GLU A 173 11.69 8.62 -2.73
C GLU A 173 12.10 8.90 -1.28
N ASN A 174 12.22 7.84 -0.46
CA ASN A 174 12.66 7.97 0.91
C ASN A 174 14.15 8.37 0.98
N GLY A 175 14.48 9.33 1.86
CA GLY A 175 15.84 9.84 2.04
C GLY A 175 16.80 8.85 2.72
N GLU A 176 16.27 7.85 3.42
CA GLU A 176 17.03 6.86 4.20
C GLU A 176 17.03 5.47 3.54
N TRP A 177 15.97 5.13 2.79
CA TRP A 177 15.79 3.80 2.21
C TRP A 177 15.64 3.86 0.69
N ALA A 178 16.33 2.97 -0.01
CA ALA A 178 16.18 2.75 -1.45
C ALA A 178 15.48 1.42 -1.72
N ILE A 179 14.45 1.40 -2.57
CA ILE A 179 13.79 0.17 -2.99
C ILE A 179 14.67 -0.54 -4.02
N LYS A 180 15.07 -1.79 -3.75
CA LYS A 180 15.90 -2.60 -4.65
C LYS A 180 15.11 -3.60 -5.46
N HIS A 181 14.23 -4.34 -4.78
CA HIS A 181 13.39 -5.32 -5.43
C HIS A 181 11.98 -5.23 -4.90
N ARG A 182 11.01 -5.57 -5.75
CA ARG A 182 9.59 -5.44 -5.45
C ARG A 182 8.73 -6.57 -6.03
N PRO A 183 9.11 -7.86 -5.93
CA PRO A 183 8.39 -8.93 -6.61
C PRO A 183 7.02 -9.23 -5.95
N ALA A 184 6.06 -9.64 -6.77
CA ALA A 184 4.74 -10.11 -6.37
C ALA A 184 4.54 -11.55 -6.87
N ARG A 185 3.97 -12.42 -6.04
CA ARG A 185 3.78 -13.83 -6.38
C ARG A 185 2.49 -14.38 -5.80
N LYS A 186 1.86 -15.30 -6.54
CA LYS A 186 0.82 -16.20 -6.02
C LYS A 186 1.48 -17.46 -5.48
N LEU A 187 1.10 -17.88 -4.29
CA LEU A 187 1.45 -19.16 -3.71
C LEU A 187 0.21 -20.05 -3.66
N THR A 188 0.39 -21.31 -4.04
CA THR A 188 -0.62 -22.35 -3.83
C THR A 188 0.05 -23.51 -3.11
N ASN A 189 -0.33 -23.72 -1.85
CA ASN A 189 0.22 -24.77 -1.02
C ASN A 189 -0.59 -26.06 -1.16
N SER A 190 -0.08 -27.01 -1.94
CA SER A 190 -0.67 -28.34 -2.10
C SER A 190 -0.68 -29.19 -0.82
N ARG A 191 -0.08 -28.71 0.28
CA ARG A 191 -0.12 -29.36 1.60
C ARG A 191 -1.46 -29.19 2.31
N TYR A 192 -2.21 -28.14 1.97
CA TYR A 192 -3.51 -27.82 2.55
C TYR A 192 -4.65 -28.23 1.62
N SER A 193 -5.85 -28.43 2.17
CA SER A 193 -7.05 -28.62 1.38
C SER A 193 -7.46 -27.30 0.72
N PRO A 194 -8.08 -27.28 -0.47
CA PRO A 194 -8.64 -26.06 -1.06
C PRO A 194 -9.66 -25.31 -0.18
N ASP A 195 -10.19 -25.96 0.84
CA ASP A 195 -11.10 -25.36 1.80
C ASP A 195 -10.36 -24.58 2.90
N ASP A 196 -9.07 -24.86 3.11
CA ASP A 196 -8.23 -24.17 4.09
C ASP A 196 -7.83 -22.77 3.60
N LEU A 197 -7.59 -21.86 4.54
CA LEU A 197 -7.19 -20.48 4.25
C LEU A 197 -5.76 -20.41 3.69
N GLU A 198 -4.87 -21.29 4.18
CA GLU A 198 -3.45 -21.38 3.83
C GLU A 198 -3.20 -21.99 2.44
N TYR A 199 -4.24 -22.53 1.79
CA TYR A 199 -4.12 -23.15 0.47
C TYR A 199 -3.66 -22.17 -0.60
N GLN A 200 -4.12 -20.92 -0.52
CA GLN A 200 -3.88 -19.93 -1.56
C GLN A 200 -3.67 -18.55 -0.98
N GLU A 201 -2.55 -17.95 -1.36
CA GLU A 201 -2.11 -16.64 -0.87
C GLU A 201 -1.48 -15.87 -2.02
N VAL A 202 -1.62 -14.54 -2.00
CA VAL A 202 -0.85 -13.66 -2.87
C VAL A 202 0.01 -12.80 -1.96
N TYR A 203 1.31 -12.72 -2.25
CA TYR A 203 2.22 -11.93 -1.44
C TYR A 203 3.07 -11.00 -2.30
N PHE A 204 3.37 -9.85 -1.73
CA PHE A 204 4.16 -8.78 -2.32
C PHE A 204 5.37 -8.55 -1.42
N ASN A 205 6.57 -8.74 -1.96
CA ASN A 205 7.80 -8.50 -1.22
C ASN A 205 8.41 -7.17 -1.66
N LEU A 206 8.82 -6.36 -0.70
CA LEU A 206 9.60 -5.16 -0.88
C LEU A 206 10.96 -5.36 -0.19
N ILE A 207 12.02 -5.31 -0.98
CA ILE A 207 13.40 -5.39 -0.50
C ILE A 207 13.96 -3.98 -0.55
N ILE A 208 14.17 -3.39 0.61
CA ILE A 208 14.73 -2.05 0.74
C ILE A 208 16.17 -2.11 1.24
N GLN A 209 16.96 -1.11 0.87
CA GLN A 209 18.35 -0.96 1.28
C GLN A 209 18.57 0.39 1.93
N ARG A 210 19.28 0.40 3.06
CA ARG A 210 19.67 1.60 3.79
C ARG A 210 20.68 2.43 2.99
N LYS A 211 20.46 3.74 2.90
CA LYS A 211 21.42 4.72 2.37
C LYS A 211 22.43 5.06 3.47
N PRO A 212 23.74 4.74 3.30
CA PRO A 212 24.72 4.86 4.39
C PRO A 212 25.21 6.30 4.64
N LEU A 213 24.93 7.25 3.74
CA LEU A 213 25.53 8.59 3.72
C LEU A 213 25.34 9.34 5.05
N PHE A 214 24.13 9.32 5.61
CA PHE A 214 23.81 9.99 6.88
C PHE A 214 24.66 9.46 8.04
N TYR A 215 24.84 8.14 8.12
CA TYR A 215 25.63 7.47 9.15
C TYR A 215 27.13 7.72 8.96
N ILE A 216 27.61 7.77 7.72
CA ILE A 216 29.01 8.08 7.42
C ILE A 216 29.37 9.47 7.93
N ILE A 217 28.56 10.49 7.60
CA ILE A 217 28.84 11.89 7.94
C ILE A 217 28.65 12.16 9.44
N ASN A 218 27.56 11.64 10.03
CA ASN A 218 27.20 11.99 11.41
C ASN A 218 27.72 11.02 12.47
N ILE A 219 28.15 9.80 12.09
CA ILE A 219 28.62 8.77 13.03
C ILE A 219 30.08 8.41 12.77
N ILE A 220 30.40 7.91 11.58
CA ILE A 220 31.74 7.37 11.28
C ILE A 220 32.79 8.49 11.28
N LEU A 221 32.49 9.63 10.64
CA LEU A 221 33.43 10.73 10.53
C LEU A 221 33.80 11.34 11.91
N PRO A 222 32.86 11.72 12.80
CA PRO A 222 33.21 12.17 14.15
C PRO A 222 33.95 11.12 14.97
N CYS A 223 33.57 9.84 14.89
CA CYS A 223 34.25 8.77 15.60
C CYS A 223 35.72 8.64 15.16
N SER A 224 35.98 8.62 13.86
CA SER A 224 37.34 8.58 13.30
C SER A 224 38.19 9.78 13.71
N LEU A 225 37.60 10.98 13.76
CA LEU A 225 38.26 12.20 14.21
C LEU A 225 38.61 12.13 15.70
N ILE A 226 37.68 11.69 16.55
CA ILE A 226 37.91 11.52 17.99
C ILE A 226 38.99 10.46 18.25
N SER A 227 38.97 9.32 17.56
CA SER A 227 40.01 8.31 17.67
C SER A 227 41.38 8.83 17.22
N SER A 228 41.44 9.69 16.19
CA SER A 228 42.70 10.32 15.78
C SER A 228 43.29 11.25 16.85
N LEU A 229 42.45 11.91 17.67
CA LEU A 229 42.89 12.76 18.77
C LEU A 229 43.57 11.96 19.90
N VAL A 230 43.19 10.69 20.10
CA VAL A 230 43.87 9.79 21.04
C VAL A 230 45.33 9.59 20.63
N VAL A 231 45.58 9.35 19.34
CA VAL A 231 46.93 9.18 18.80
C VAL A 231 47.72 10.48 18.93
N LEU A 232 47.10 11.62 18.65
CA LEU A 232 47.72 12.94 18.77
C LEU A 232 48.15 13.25 20.23
N ALA A 233 47.43 12.73 21.22
CA ALA A 233 47.77 12.89 22.63
C ALA A 233 49.14 12.26 23.01
N PHE A 234 49.66 11.30 22.23
CA PHE A 234 51.00 10.76 22.44
C PHE A 234 52.13 11.72 22.07
N PHE A 235 51.89 12.65 21.13
CA PHE A 235 52.86 13.64 20.69
C PHE A 235 52.96 14.86 21.63
N LEU A 236 52.05 15.00 22.60
CA LEU A 236 52.12 16.06 23.60
C LEU A 236 53.34 15.86 24.53
N PRO A 237 54.20 16.88 24.71
CA PRO A 237 55.37 16.79 25.55
C PRO A 237 54.97 16.60 27.01
N ALA A 238 55.54 15.59 27.68
CA ALA A 238 55.25 15.24 29.08
C ALA A 238 55.61 16.35 30.10
N LYS A 239 56.34 17.38 29.67
CA LYS A 239 56.72 18.54 30.50
C LYS A 239 55.58 19.54 30.72
N ALA A 240 54.49 19.45 29.95
CA ALA A 240 53.33 20.33 30.06
C ALA A 240 52.32 19.83 31.11
N GLY A 241 52.62 20.03 32.40
CA GLY A 241 51.62 20.19 33.49
C GLY A 241 50.44 19.22 33.57
N GLY A 242 50.60 17.93 33.25
CA GLY A 242 49.51 16.94 33.32
C GLY A 242 48.47 16.98 32.19
N GLN A 243 48.64 17.86 31.20
CA GLN A 243 47.67 18.05 30.10
C GLN A 243 47.43 16.78 29.27
N LYS A 244 48.43 15.90 29.17
CA LYS A 244 48.33 14.60 28.49
C LYS A 244 47.25 13.69 29.10
N LEU A 245 47.16 13.65 30.44
CA LEU A 245 46.16 12.87 31.15
C LEU A 245 44.77 13.47 30.92
N THR A 246 44.64 14.79 31.05
CA THR A 246 43.38 15.51 30.85
C THR A 246 42.81 15.28 29.45
N VAL A 247 43.62 15.45 28.39
CA VAL A 247 43.19 15.20 27.01
C VAL A 247 42.73 13.75 26.82
N SER A 248 43.47 12.79 27.36
CA SER A 248 43.13 11.36 27.23
C SER A 248 41.79 11.01 27.89
N ILE A 249 41.54 11.55 29.10
CA ILE A 249 40.28 11.33 29.81
C ILE A 249 39.11 12.02 29.10
N SER A 250 39.29 13.26 28.62
CA SER A 250 38.26 13.98 27.88
C SER A 250 37.89 13.27 26.57
N VAL A 251 38.86 12.70 25.85
CA VAL A 251 38.60 11.95 24.62
C VAL A 251 37.89 10.62 24.91
N LEU A 252 38.27 9.90 25.97
CA LEU A 252 37.57 8.68 26.40
C LEU A 252 36.11 8.96 26.79
N LEU A 253 35.87 10.07 27.52
CA LEU A 253 34.53 10.50 27.87
C LEU A 253 33.70 10.83 26.62
N ALA A 254 34.28 11.59 25.68
CA ALA A 254 33.62 11.92 24.41
C ALA A 254 33.26 10.67 23.60
N GLN A 255 34.17 9.69 23.53
CA GLN A 255 33.93 8.41 22.87
C GLN A 255 32.81 7.61 23.55
N THR A 256 32.78 7.59 24.89
CA THR A 256 31.75 6.88 25.66
C THR A 256 30.37 7.51 25.47
N VAL A 257 30.28 8.85 25.52
CA VAL A 257 29.03 9.59 25.25
C VAL A 257 28.56 9.33 23.81
N PHE A 258 29.48 9.34 22.84
CA PHE A 258 29.13 9.09 21.45
C PHE A 258 28.62 7.67 21.22
N LEU A 259 29.30 6.67 21.79
CA LEU A 259 28.85 5.28 21.76
C LEU A 259 27.47 5.11 22.40
N PHE A 260 27.22 5.80 23.51
CA PHE A 260 25.91 5.80 24.17
C PHE A 260 24.82 6.41 23.29
N LEU A 261 25.07 7.54 22.61
CA LEU A 261 24.12 8.15 21.68
C LEU A 261 23.81 7.22 20.48
N ILE A 262 24.80 6.48 19.98
CA ILE A 262 24.60 5.48 18.92
C ILE A 262 23.77 4.32 19.44
N ALA A 263 24.06 3.81 20.64
CA ALA A 263 23.34 2.70 21.24
C ALA A 263 21.83 2.99 21.37
N GLN A 264 21.45 4.25 21.62
CA GLN A 264 20.04 4.66 21.65
C GLN A 264 19.34 4.65 20.29
N LYS A 265 20.09 4.68 19.18
CA LYS A 265 19.58 4.69 17.80
C LYS A 265 19.45 3.31 17.19
N ILE A 266 20.15 2.31 17.74
CA ILE A 266 20.12 0.94 17.26
C ILE A 266 19.02 0.19 18.04
N PRO A 267 18.20 -0.65 17.39
CA PRO A 267 17.22 -1.47 18.09
C PRO A 267 17.89 -2.48 19.04
N GLU A 268 17.23 -2.78 20.15
CA GLU A 268 17.72 -3.67 21.21
C GLU A 268 17.53 -5.16 20.84
N THR A 269 18.04 -5.61 19.70
CA THR A 269 17.93 -7.02 19.30
C THR A 269 19.22 -7.79 19.59
N SER A 270 19.11 -8.92 20.30
CA SER A 270 20.24 -9.77 20.72
C SER A 270 20.79 -10.70 19.63
N LEU A 271 20.22 -10.67 18.42
CA LEU A 271 20.51 -11.64 17.35
C LEU A 271 21.88 -11.43 16.68
N SER A 272 22.45 -10.22 16.74
CA SER A 272 23.80 -9.96 16.23
C SER A 272 24.39 -8.65 16.76
N VAL A 273 25.69 -8.62 17.04
CA VAL A 273 26.41 -7.39 17.40
C VAL A 273 26.50 -6.50 16.15
N PRO A 274 25.98 -5.25 16.19
CA PRO A 274 26.10 -4.30 15.08
C PRO A 274 27.57 -4.05 14.72
N LEU A 275 27.88 -3.88 13.43
CA LEU A 275 29.25 -3.63 12.96
C LEU A 275 29.91 -2.38 13.57
N ILE A 276 29.12 -1.40 14.02
CA ILE A 276 29.63 -0.16 14.64
C ILE A 276 30.10 -0.38 16.09
N GLY A 277 29.62 -1.45 16.75
CA GLY A 277 30.00 -1.80 18.12
C GLY A 277 31.11 -2.86 18.22
N LYS A 278 31.59 -3.38 17.08
CA LYS A 278 32.77 -4.25 17.01
C LYS A 278 34.03 -3.41 16.79
#